data_AF-U3TXZ7-F1
#
_entry.id   AF-U3TXZ7-F1
#
_cell.length_a   1.000
_cell.length_b   1.000
_cell.length_c   1.000
_cell.angle_alpha   90.00
_cell.angle_beta   90.00
_cell.angle_gamma   90.00
#
_symmetry.space_group_name_H-M   'P 1'
#
loop_
_entity.id
_entity.type
_entity.pdbx_description
1 polymer ?
#
loop_
_entity_poly.entity_id
_entity_poly.type
_entity_poly.pdbx_seq_one_letter_code
_entity_poly.pdbx_strand_id
1 'polypeptide(L)' 'MNQLFAVITGSALGCVIRWQLGARLNALFPNLPPGKLLVNLLDGFIIGAALAYFLRHPGLDPA' A
#
# COMPACT_ATOMS: atom_id res chain seq x y z
N MET A 1 18.06 -1.73 -13.38
CA MET A 1 17.70 -3.03 -12.76
C MET A 1 17.22 -2.86 -11.32
N ASN A 2 17.84 -2.01 -10.49
CA ASN A 2 17.42 -1.76 -9.10
C ASN A 2 15.95 -1.28 -8.97
N GLN A 3 15.50 -0.38 -9.84
CA GLN A 3 14.10 0.10 -9.84
C GLN A 3 13.09 -1.04 -10.06
N LEU A 4 13.41 -2.02 -10.91
CA LEU A 4 12.54 -3.18 -11.14
C LEU A 4 12.38 -3.99 -9.85
N PHE A 5 13.47 -4.21 -9.10
CA PHE A 5 13.40 -4.89 -7.81
C PHE A 5 12.58 -4.10 -6.78
N ALA A 6 12.73 -2.78 -6.74
CA ALA A 6 11.92 -1.94 -5.84
C ALA A 6 10.42 -2.05 -6.16
N VAL A 7 10.05 -1.99 -7.44
CA VAL A 7 8.65 -2.13 -7.88
C VAL A 7 8.11 -3.53 -7.59
N ILE A 8 8.85 -4.58 -7.92
CA ILE A 8 8.40 -5.96 -7.72
C ILE A 8 8.23 -6.26 -6.23
N THR A 9 9.20 -5.89 -5.40
CA THR A 9 9.12 -6.17 -3.95
C THR A 9 7.99 -5.38 -3.29
N GLY A 10 7.85 -4.08 -3.57
CA GLY A 10 6.75 -3.27 -3.06
C GLY A 10 5.38 -3.78 -3.51
N SER A 11 5.23 -4.10 -4.79
CA SER A 11 3.97 -4.60 -5.34
C SER A 11 3.61 -5.99 -4.80
N ALA A 12 4.58 -6.90 -4.68
CA ALA A 12 4.36 -8.23 -4.14
C ALA A 12 3.89 -8.18 -2.68
N LEU A 13 4.55 -7.34 -1.85
CA LEU A 13 4.15 -7.14 -0.46
C LEU A 13 2.74 -6.54 -0.36
N GLY A 14 2.44 -5.49 -1.14
CA GLY A 14 1.11 -4.87 -1.19
C GLY A 14 0.01 -5.86 -1.61
N CYS A 15 0.27 -6.68 -2.63
CA CYS A 15 -0.66 -7.71 -3.10
C CYS A 15 -0.95 -8.76 -2.03
N VAL A 16 0.07 -9.24 -1.30
CA VAL A 16 -0.10 -10.24 -0.23
C VAL A 16 -0.90 -9.66 0.94
N ILE A 17 -0.60 -8.42 1.37
CA ILE A 17 -1.34 -7.74 2.45
C ILE A 17 -2.81 -7.58 2.06
N ARG A 18 -3.06 -7.10 0.83
CA ARG A 18 -4.41 -6.90 0.30
C ARG A 18 -5.18 -8.21 0.20
N TRP A 19 -4.53 -9.28 -0.24
CA TRP A 19 -5.13 -10.61 -0.28
C TRP A 19 -5.49 -11.11 1.12
N GLN A 20 -4.58 -11.02 2.10
CA GLN A 20 -4.83 -11.51 3.44
C GLN A 20 -5.91 -10.73 4.19
N LEU A 21 -5.91 -9.40 4.08
CA LEU A 21 -6.98 -8.58 4.66
C LEU A 21 -8.32 -8.88 3.99
N GLY A 22 -8.31 -9.08 2.66
CA GLY A 22 -9.50 -9.46 1.93
C GLY A 22 -10.07 -10.82 2.36
N ALA A 23 -9.21 -11.84 2.46
CA ALA A 23 -9.59 -13.20 2.83
C ALA A 23 -10.14 -13.28 4.26
N ARG A 24 -9.55 -12.55 5.20
CA ARG A 24 -9.94 -12.61 6.62
C ARG A 24 -11.12 -11.72 6.99
N LEU A 25 -11.23 -10.54 6.37
CA LEU A 25 -12.15 -9.50 6.86
C LEU A 25 -13.37 -9.29 5.96
N ASN A 26 -13.27 -9.50 4.64
CA ASN A 26 -14.36 -9.14 3.72
C ASN A 26 -15.68 -9.87 4.00
N ALA A 27 -15.60 -11.11 4.49
CA ALA A 27 -16.78 -11.91 4.80
C ALA A 27 -17.50 -11.47 6.09
N LEU A 28 -16.85 -10.69 6.96
CA LEU A 28 -17.41 -10.26 8.25
C LEU A 28 -18.56 -9.26 8.07
N PHE A 29 -18.49 -8.42 7.03
CA PHE A 29 -19.53 -7.44 6.74
C PHE A 29 -19.71 -7.30 5.21
N PRO A 30 -20.56 -8.13 4.59
CA PRO A 30 -20.67 -8.21 3.13
C PRO A 30 -21.12 -6.91 2.45
N ASN A 31 -21.96 -6.11 3.10
CA ASN A 31 -22.49 -4.85 2.55
C ASN A 31 -21.41 -3.76 2.41
N LEU A 32 -20.35 -3.82 3.22
CA LEU A 32 -19.19 -2.94 3.12
C LEU A 32 -17.94 -3.73 3.50
N PRO A 33 -17.31 -4.45 2.54
CA PRO A 33 -16.22 -5.38 2.84
C PRO A 33 -15.04 -4.67 3.54
N PRO A 34 -14.82 -4.93 4.84
CA PRO A 34 -13.90 -4.11 5.62
C PRO A 34 -12.44 -4.33 5.22
N GLY A 35 -12.08 -5.52 4.72
CA GLY A 35 -10.73 -5.78 4.21
C GLY A 35 -10.38 -4.89 3.02
N LYS A 36 -11.31 -4.70 2.06
CA LYS A 36 -11.11 -3.78 0.94
C LYS A 36 -11.03 -2.33 1.42
N LEU A 37 -11.90 -1.93 2.34
CA LEU A 37 -11.89 -0.57 2.89
C LEU A 37 -10.56 -0.26 3.58
N LEU A 38 -10.10 -1.15 4.46
CA LEU A 38 -8.87 -0.96 5.21
C LEU A 38 -7.64 -0.84 4.31
N VAL A 39 -7.51 -1.70 3.29
CA VAL A 39 -6.37 -1.61 2.35
C VAL A 39 -6.34 -0.24 1.67
N ASN A 40 -7.48 0.26 1.18
CA ASN A 40 -7.52 1.57 0.50
C ASN A 40 -7.20 2.73 1.45
N LEU A 41 -7.68 2.68 2.69
CA LEU A 41 -7.37 3.70 3.69
C LEU A 41 -5.89 3.68 4.07
N LEU A 42 -5.30 2.49 4.21
CA LEU A 42 -3.87 2.33 4.49
C LEU A 42 -3.03 2.84 3.32
N ASP A 43 -3.36 2.46 2.09
CA ASP A 43 -2.64 2.92 0.88
C ASP A 43 -2.70 4.45 0.76
N GLY A 44 -3.89 5.04 0.96
CA GLY A 44 -4.09 6.49 0.97
C GLY A 44 -3.29 7.21 2.06
N PHE A 45 -3.23 6.63 3.26
CA PHE A 45 -2.44 7.18 4.37
C PHE A 45 -0.94 7.11 4.09
N ILE A 46 -0.46 5.97 3.59
CA ILE A 46 0.95 5.74 3.27
C ILE A 46 1.40 6.71 2.17
N ILE A 47 0.63 6.87 1.08
CA ILE A 47 1.02 7.79 0.00
C ILE A 47 0.99 9.25 0.45
N GLY A 48 0.04 9.63 1.32
CA GLY A 48 0.00 10.97 1.92
C GLY A 48 1.22 11.26 2.80
N ALA A 49 1.63 10.30 3.62
CA ALA A 49 2.84 10.39 4.43
C ALA A 49 4.11 10.43 3.57
N ALA A 50 4.18 9.59 2.54
CA ALA A 50 5.29 9.55 1.59
C ALA A 50 5.43 10.89 0.85
N LEU A 51 4.32 11.47 0.38
CA LEU A 51 4.30 12.79 -0.25
C LEU A 51 4.88 13.86 0.69
N ALA A 52 4.40 13.93 1.93
CA ALA A 52 4.89 14.89 2.92
C ALA A 52 6.39 14.69 3.24
N TYR A 53 6.85 13.44 3.25
CA TYR A 53 8.25 13.10 3.50
C TYR A 53 9.15 13.51 2.33
N PHE A 54 8.80 13.14 1.09
CA PHE A 54 9.60 13.46 -0.09
C PHE A 54 9.65 14.96 -0.39
N LEU A 55 8.57 15.69 -0.11
CA LEU A 55 8.57 17.17 -0.22
C LEU A 55 9.60 17.82 0.72
N ARG A 56 9.87 17.23 1.89
CA ARG A 56 10.87 17.73 2.85
C ARG A 56 12.29 17.26 2.57
N HIS A 57 12.46 16.25 1.70
CA HIS A 57 13.76 15.64 1.40
C HIS A 57 14.00 15.60 -0.12
N PRO A 58 14.14 16.76 -0.78
CA PRO A 58 14.27 16.83 -2.23
C PRO A 58 15.59 16.26 -2.77
N GLY A 59 16.59 16.04 -1.90
CA GLY A 59 17.88 15.44 -2.26
C GLY A 59 17.90 13.91 -2.26
N LEU A 60 16.78 13.24 -1.98
CA LEU A 60 16.69 11.79 -2.13
C LEU A 60 16.73 11.42 -3.62
N ASP A 61 17.67 10.57 -3.99
CA ASP A 61 17.78 10.06 -5.36
C ASP A 61 16.53 9.23 -5.70
N PRO A 62 15.80 9.54 -6.78
CA PRO A 62 14.68 8.73 -7.25
C PRO A 62 15.08 7.37 -7.85
N ALA A 63 16.38 7.03 -7.94
CA ALA A 63 16.88 5.82 -8.64
C ALA A 63 17.90 4.99 -7.85
#